data_AF-A0A9X7L351-F1
#
_entry.id   AF-A0A9X7L351-F1
#
_cell.length_a   1.000
_cell.length_b   1.000
_cell.length_c   1.000
_cell.angle_alpha   90.00
_cell.angle_beta   90.00
_cell.angle_gamma   90.00
#
_symmetry.space_group_name_H-M   'P 1'
#
loop_
_entity.id
_entity.type
_entity.pdbx_description
1 polymer ?
#
loop_
_entity_poly.entity_id
_entity_poly.type
_entity_poly.pdbx_seq_one_letter_code
_entity_poly.pdbx_strand_id
1 'polypeptide(L)'
;MKKLCMGLSAAVVVLATGCQAKEPPTQVVYRFDDHRYLELKGWDCEGELWFSDTKKGIHSQIASQFYRIFTKKFVHPSEHYLAIPWWGNVTGGFSVSKDYGKTWERGGASMSPGSNEPDGSNAPYYDDVISFTVVNDQGFLLTKHRLYMSSKPFEDPRILPGGPGIAYTVDDGMGNKVSGKLEPRSPGWAWGMVYMTKQGLEGSTQQLKANWQDLPDSVPDVRGYTGWDHMQCNMDAGK
;
A
#
# COMPACT_ATOMS: atom_id res chain seq x y z
N MET A 1 84.30 26.03 -1.61
CA MET A 1 83.53 25.43 -0.48
C MET A 1 82.25 26.22 -0.35
N LYS A 2 81.01 25.72 -0.35
CA LYS A 2 80.43 24.37 -0.36
C LYS A 2 79.02 24.49 -0.99
N LYS A 3 78.77 23.62 -1.97
CA LYS A 3 77.55 22.87 -2.27
C LYS A 3 76.18 23.59 -2.24
N LEU A 4 75.73 23.86 -3.47
CA LEU A 4 74.36 23.73 -3.96
C LEU A 4 73.70 22.44 -3.43
N CYS A 5 72.54 22.57 -2.77
CA CYS A 5 71.61 21.44 -2.57
C CYS A 5 70.31 21.77 -3.28
N MET A 6 70.16 21.18 -4.48
CA MET A 6 68.88 20.98 -5.15
C MET A 6 67.99 20.11 -4.26
N GLY A 7 66.84 20.63 -3.83
CA GLY A 7 65.74 19.84 -3.31
C GLY A 7 64.64 19.78 -4.35
N LEU A 8 64.52 18.65 -5.06
CA LEU A 8 63.37 18.35 -5.93
C LEU A 8 62.12 18.31 -5.05
N SER A 9 61.19 19.25 -5.26
CA SER A 9 59.81 19.10 -4.79
C SER A 9 59.10 18.08 -5.68
N ALA A 10 59.05 16.82 -5.23
CA ALA A 10 58.21 15.82 -5.85
C ALA A 10 56.73 16.19 -5.62
N ALA A 11 56.07 16.71 -6.65
CA ALA A 11 54.63 16.85 -6.66
C ALA A 11 54.00 15.46 -6.66
N VAL A 12 53.49 15.04 -5.50
CA VAL A 12 52.66 13.83 -5.39
C VAL A 12 51.32 14.15 -6.05
N VAL A 13 51.16 13.76 -7.32
CA VAL A 13 49.85 13.74 -7.98
C VAL A 13 49.10 12.55 -7.40
N VAL A 14 48.26 12.81 -6.41
CA VAL A 14 47.27 11.83 -5.95
C VAL A 14 46.25 11.69 -7.06
N LEU A 15 46.37 10.65 -7.88
CA LEU A 15 45.28 10.18 -8.71
C LEU A 15 44.19 9.65 -7.78
N ALA A 16 43.28 10.54 -7.39
CA ALA A 16 42.00 10.13 -6.85
C ALA A 16 41.27 9.39 -7.97
N THR A 17 41.46 8.07 -8.03
CA THR A 17 40.52 7.18 -8.70
C THR A 17 39.22 7.29 -7.93
N GLY A 18 38.41 8.28 -8.30
CA GLY A 18 37.08 8.43 -7.75
C GLY A 18 36.33 7.14 -8.03
N CYS A 19 36.06 6.36 -7.00
CA CYS A 19 34.95 5.42 -7.03
C CYS A 19 33.70 6.27 -7.33
N GLN A 20 33.35 6.41 -8.60
CA GLN A 20 32.03 6.91 -8.97
C GLN A 20 31.06 5.80 -8.59
N ALA A 21 30.36 5.99 -7.47
CA ALA A 21 29.24 5.15 -7.12
C ALA A 21 28.24 5.19 -8.28
N LYS A 22 27.94 4.02 -8.85
CA LYS A 22 26.97 3.92 -9.94
C LYS A 22 25.59 4.28 -9.38
N GLU A 23 24.90 5.20 -10.06
CA GLU A 23 23.52 5.52 -9.71
C GLU A 23 22.63 4.26 -9.81
N PRO A 24 21.69 4.05 -8.88
CA PRO A 24 20.73 2.95 -8.98
C PRO A 24 19.90 3.07 -10.26
N PRO A 25 19.69 1.97 -11.00
CA PRO A 25 18.86 1.97 -12.19
C PRO A 25 17.40 2.25 -11.82
N THR A 26 16.66 2.87 -12.74
CA THR A 26 15.22 3.08 -12.61
C THR A 26 14.50 2.20 -13.61
N GLN A 27 13.46 1.50 -13.16
CA GLN A 27 12.67 0.58 -13.98
C GLN A 27 11.19 0.87 -13.79
N VAL A 28 10.41 0.85 -14.88
CA VAL A 28 8.95 0.78 -14.76
C VAL A 28 8.58 -0.64 -14.33
N VAL A 29 8.12 -0.79 -13.10
CA VAL A 29 7.82 -2.11 -12.51
C VAL A 29 6.35 -2.47 -12.55
N TYR A 30 5.47 -1.52 -12.86
CA TYR A 30 4.05 -1.77 -13.03
C TYR A 30 3.42 -0.67 -13.89
N ARG A 31 2.44 -1.04 -14.72
CA ARG A 31 1.61 -0.08 -15.46
C ARG A 31 0.16 -0.29 -15.08
N PHE A 32 -0.49 0.75 -14.56
CA PHE A 32 -1.93 0.73 -14.32
C PHE A 32 -2.68 0.88 -15.66
N ASP A 33 -2.10 1.64 -16.60
CA ASP A 33 -2.57 1.87 -17.97
C ASP A 33 -1.46 2.54 -18.82
N ASP A 34 -1.83 3.28 -19.86
CA ASP A 34 -0.93 3.98 -20.78
C ASP A 34 -0.16 5.16 -20.15
N HIS A 35 -0.71 5.78 -19.10
CA HIS A 35 -0.23 7.05 -18.55
C HIS A 35 0.10 6.99 -17.06
N ARG A 36 -0.33 5.95 -16.35
CA ARG A 36 -0.05 5.72 -14.93
C ARG A 36 0.85 4.51 -14.73
N TYR A 37 1.93 4.68 -13.98
CA TYR A 37 2.90 3.61 -13.75
C TYR A 37 3.69 3.78 -12.45
N LEU A 38 4.30 2.67 -12.00
CA LEU A 38 5.23 2.64 -10.87
C LEU A 38 6.66 2.54 -11.36
N GLU A 39 7.53 3.35 -10.78
CA GLU A 39 8.98 3.35 -11.04
C GLU A 39 9.72 2.88 -9.79
N LEU A 40 10.56 1.86 -9.95
CA LEU A 40 11.47 1.39 -8.92
C LEU A 40 12.88 1.89 -9.25
N LYS A 41 13.43 2.73 -8.38
CA LYS A 41 14.84 3.13 -8.43
C LYS A 41 15.60 2.34 -7.37
N GLY A 42 16.45 1.39 -7.79
CA GLY A 42 17.08 0.46 -6.86
C GLY A 42 17.84 -0.67 -7.51
N TRP A 43 18.38 -1.56 -6.69
CA TRP A 43 19.16 -2.74 -7.10
C TRP A 43 18.40 -4.01 -6.74
N ASP A 44 18.57 -5.09 -7.52
CA ASP A 44 17.98 -6.40 -7.18
C ASP A 44 16.47 -6.35 -6.91
N CYS A 45 15.75 -5.50 -7.64
CA CYS A 45 14.31 -5.27 -7.48
C CYS A 45 13.88 -4.81 -6.09
N GLU A 46 14.78 -4.10 -5.41
CA GLU A 46 14.55 -3.44 -4.13
C GLU A 46 15.04 -1.98 -4.17
N GLY A 47 14.23 -1.04 -3.68
CA GLY A 47 14.66 0.36 -3.60
C GLY A 47 13.55 1.36 -3.33
N GLU A 48 13.70 2.55 -3.90
CA GLU A 48 12.70 3.61 -3.87
C GLU A 48 11.57 3.30 -4.85
N LEU A 49 10.33 3.57 -4.43
CA LEU A 49 9.15 3.43 -5.29
C LEU A 49 8.49 4.78 -5.51
N TRP A 50 8.20 5.07 -6.77
CA TRP A 50 7.55 6.29 -7.23
C TRP A 50 6.31 5.96 -8.05
N PHE A 51 5.30 6.82 -7.96
CA PHE A 51 4.12 6.81 -8.80
C PHE A 51 4.18 7.98 -9.79
N SER A 52 3.82 7.69 -11.03
CA SER A 52 3.78 8.66 -12.12
C SER A 52 2.43 8.61 -12.82
N ASP A 53 1.80 9.78 -13.02
CA ASP A 53 0.64 9.99 -13.90
C ASP A 53 0.96 11.15 -14.84
N THR A 54 1.18 10.82 -16.11
CA THR A 54 1.60 11.82 -17.12
C THR A 54 0.46 12.71 -17.59
N LYS A 55 -0.81 12.28 -17.48
CA LYS A 55 -1.97 13.12 -17.86
C LYS A 55 -2.29 14.14 -16.78
N LYS A 56 -2.11 13.79 -15.50
CA LYS A 56 -2.34 14.68 -14.36
C LYS A 56 -1.09 15.42 -13.90
N GLY A 57 0.09 15.12 -14.48
CA GLY A 57 1.36 15.74 -14.11
C GLY A 57 1.80 15.39 -12.68
N ILE A 58 1.48 14.19 -12.21
CA ILE A 58 1.80 13.72 -10.86
C ILE A 58 3.06 12.87 -10.92
N HIS A 59 4.02 13.18 -10.05
CA HIS A 59 5.16 12.33 -9.74
C HIS A 59 5.40 12.38 -8.24
N SER A 60 5.16 11.28 -7.53
CA SER A 60 5.14 11.25 -6.07
C SER A 60 5.82 10.01 -5.51
N GLN A 61 6.55 10.18 -4.41
CA GLN A 61 7.29 9.08 -3.79
C GLN A 61 6.40 8.27 -2.85
N ILE A 62 6.27 6.97 -3.11
CA ILE A 62 5.54 6.02 -2.27
C ILE A 62 6.46 5.47 -1.18
N ALA A 63 7.68 5.07 -1.54
CA ALA A 63 8.67 4.49 -0.63
C ALA A 63 10.03 5.13 -0.87
N SER A 64 10.71 5.52 0.20
CA SER A 64 12.03 6.15 0.12
C SER A 64 13.19 5.16 0.07
N GLN A 65 12.94 3.86 0.25
CA GLN A 65 13.91 2.76 0.16
C GLN A 65 13.21 1.42 0.46
N PHE A 66 13.91 0.31 0.20
CA PHE A 66 13.56 -1.07 0.58
C PHE A 66 12.20 -1.59 0.09
N TYR A 67 11.52 -0.90 -0.81
CA TYR A 67 10.33 -1.45 -1.44
C TYR A 67 10.72 -2.59 -2.35
N ARG A 68 10.02 -3.71 -2.21
CA ARG A 68 10.11 -4.87 -3.11
C ARG A 68 8.78 -5.06 -3.81
N ILE A 69 8.82 -5.48 -5.07
CA ILE A 69 7.61 -5.64 -5.88
C ILE A 69 6.69 -6.73 -5.33
N PHE A 70 5.38 -6.52 -5.53
CA PHE A 70 4.36 -7.51 -5.25
C PHE A 70 4.22 -8.47 -6.43
N THR A 71 4.50 -9.75 -6.20
CA THR A 71 4.65 -10.77 -7.25
C THR A 71 3.41 -11.61 -7.50
N LYS A 72 2.34 -11.48 -6.70
CA LYS A 72 1.05 -12.10 -7.00
C LYS A 72 0.27 -11.24 -8.00
N LYS A 73 -0.85 -11.78 -8.50
CA LYS A 73 -1.72 -11.05 -9.44
C LYS A 73 -2.16 -9.72 -8.84
N PHE A 74 -1.94 -8.63 -9.55
CA PHE A 74 -2.22 -7.27 -9.15
C PHE A 74 -2.96 -6.54 -10.26
N VAL A 75 -4.25 -6.25 -10.02
CA VAL A 75 -5.14 -5.60 -11.00
C VAL A 75 -5.68 -4.31 -10.39
N HIS A 76 -5.30 -3.17 -10.97
CA HIS A 76 -5.57 -1.89 -10.32
C HIS A 76 -6.12 -0.86 -11.32
N PRO A 77 -7.42 -0.94 -11.68
CA PRO A 77 -8.07 0.05 -12.56
C PRO A 77 -8.37 1.39 -11.87
N SER A 78 -8.60 1.41 -10.55
CA SER A 78 -9.09 2.62 -9.85
C SER A 78 -8.12 3.79 -9.99
N GLU A 79 -8.64 5.00 -10.20
CA GLU A 79 -7.84 6.22 -10.33
C GLU A 79 -7.74 7.00 -9.03
N HIS A 80 -8.86 7.15 -8.32
CA HIS A 80 -8.95 8.04 -7.18
C HIS A 80 -8.35 7.41 -5.92
N TYR A 81 -8.63 6.13 -5.70
CA TYR A 81 -8.04 5.34 -4.64
C TYR A 81 -6.97 4.39 -5.15
N LEU A 82 -5.73 4.62 -4.73
CA LEU A 82 -4.58 3.76 -5.01
C LEU A 82 -4.17 3.05 -3.72
N ALA A 83 -3.77 1.78 -3.84
CA ALA A 83 -3.30 0.98 -2.74
C ALA A 83 -2.19 0.06 -3.24
N ILE A 84 -1.03 0.15 -2.61
CA ILE A 84 0.17 -0.58 -2.99
C ILE A 84 0.60 -1.44 -1.81
N PRO A 85 0.55 -2.79 -1.93
CA PRO A 85 0.94 -3.68 -0.84
C PRO A 85 2.45 -3.59 -0.59
N TRP A 86 2.85 -3.62 0.68
CA TRP A 86 4.24 -3.77 1.06
C TRP A 86 4.64 -5.25 1.10
N TRP A 87 5.90 -5.52 0.78
CA TRP A 87 6.47 -6.85 0.90
C TRP A 87 6.64 -7.24 2.38
N GLY A 88 6.40 -8.51 2.68
CA GLY A 88 6.64 -9.13 3.97
C GLY A 88 6.22 -10.60 3.97
N ASN A 89 6.55 -11.34 5.04
CA ASN A 89 6.11 -12.73 5.22
C ASN A 89 4.58 -12.84 5.30
N VAL A 90 3.93 -11.78 5.79
CA VAL A 90 2.48 -11.58 5.78
C VAL A 90 2.14 -10.35 4.94
N THR A 91 0.99 -10.38 4.27
CA THR A 91 0.49 -9.21 3.54
C THR A 91 -0.35 -8.35 4.48
N GLY A 92 0.32 -7.45 5.20
CA GLY A 92 -0.28 -6.73 6.34
C GLY A 92 -0.42 -5.22 6.20
N GLY A 93 0.32 -4.58 5.29
CA GLY A 93 0.42 -3.14 5.18
C GLY A 93 0.41 -2.63 3.74
N PHE A 94 -0.19 -1.46 3.55
CA PHE A 94 -0.34 -0.83 2.24
C PHE A 94 0.04 0.66 2.32
N SER A 95 0.68 1.16 1.27
CA SER A 95 0.67 2.59 0.99
C SER A 95 -0.61 2.92 0.24
N VAL A 96 -1.37 3.90 0.75
CA VAL A 96 -2.65 4.30 0.17
C VAL A 96 -2.63 5.75 -0.26
N SER A 97 -3.24 6.05 -1.40
CA SER A 97 -3.60 7.40 -1.83
C SER A 97 -5.10 7.45 -2.07
N LYS A 98 -5.73 8.56 -1.68
CA LYS A 98 -7.15 8.86 -1.92
C LYS A 98 -7.32 10.12 -2.77
N ASP A 99 -6.26 10.52 -3.46
CA ASP A 99 -6.18 11.79 -4.17
C ASP A 99 -5.43 11.63 -5.50
N TYR A 100 -5.68 10.51 -6.18
CA TYR A 100 -5.11 10.20 -7.51
C TYR A 100 -3.59 10.01 -7.51
N GLY A 101 -3.01 9.60 -6.37
CA GLY A 101 -1.57 9.42 -6.22
C GLY A 101 -0.81 10.72 -5.93
N LYS A 102 -1.49 11.82 -5.58
CA LYS A 102 -0.78 13.08 -5.22
C LYS A 102 -0.08 12.96 -3.88
N THR A 103 -0.76 12.39 -2.88
CA THR A 103 -0.21 12.15 -1.55
C THR A 103 -0.41 10.70 -1.13
N TRP A 104 0.45 10.22 -0.23
CA TRP A 104 0.48 8.82 0.20
C TRP A 104 0.52 8.69 1.72
N GLU A 105 -0.43 7.94 2.26
CA GLU A 105 -0.41 7.44 3.64
C GLU A 105 0.47 6.17 3.69
N ARG A 106 1.78 6.36 3.86
CA ARG A 106 2.78 5.27 3.84
C ARG A 106 2.62 4.34 5.05
N GLY A 107 2.46 3.04 4.79
CA GLY A 107 2.13 2.07 5.85
C GLY A 107 0.83 2.43 6.60
N GLY A 108 0.01 3.29 6.00
CA GLY A 108 -1.15 3.88 6.67
C GLY A 108 -2.31 2.91 6.73
N ALA A 109 -2.54 2.14 5.66
CA ALA A 109 -3.59 1.15 5.65
C ALA A 109 -3.07 -0.22 6.06
N SER A 110 -3.83 -0.91 6.89
CA SER A 110 -3.41 -2.17 7.49
C SER A 110 -4.56 -3.17 7.60
N MET A 111 -4.20 -4.41 7.90
CA MET A 111 -5.18 -5.43 8.27
C MET A 111 -5.83 -5.06 9.62
N SER A 112 -7.15 -5.24 9.72
CA SER A 112 -7.85 -4.94 10.98
C SER A 112 -7.24 -5.70 12.15
N PRO A 113 -7.12 -5.06 13.32
CA PRO A 113 -6.77 -5.76 14.55
C PRO A 113 -7.86 -6.79 14.87
N GLY A 114 -7.44 -8.03 15.13
CA GLY A 114 -8.34 -9.17 15.38
C GLY A 114 -8.02 -10.37 14.48
N SER A 115 -8.48 -11.56 14.87
CA SER A 115 -8.27 -12.77 14.09
C SER A 115 -9.09 -12.70 12.79
N ASN A 116 -8.38 -12.75 11.65
CA ASN A 116 -8.98 -12.85 10.31
C ASN A 116 -8.67 -14.20 9.64
N GLU A 117 -7.60 -14.87 10.09
CA GLU A 117 -7.14 -16.15 9.56
C GLU A 117 -7.55 -17.33 10.45
N PRO A 118 -7.66 -18.56 9.90
CA PRO A 118 -8.02 -19.76 10.66
C PRO A 118 -7.11 -20.07 11.85
N ASP A 119 -5.85 -19.64 11.79
CA ASP A 119 -4.84 -19.85 12.84
C ASP A 119 -4.86 -18.79 13.95
N GLY A 120 -5.80 -17.84 13.89
CA GLY A 120 -5.90 -16.75 14.85
C GLY A 120 -5.17 -15.46 14.45
N SER A 121 -4.34 -15.49 13.38
CA SER A 121 -3.60 -14.30 12.93
C SER A 121 -4.51 -13.27 12.27
N ASN A 122 -4.04 -12.03 12.20
CA ASN A 122 -4.82 -10.90 11.67
C ASN A 122 -4.60 -10.65 10.17
N ALA A 123 -3.51 -11.16 9.61
CA ALA A 123 -3.10 -10.93 8.23
C ALA A 123 -2.73 -12.25 7.55
N PRO A 124 -3.00 -12.41 6.24
CA PRO A 124 -2.66 -13.63 5.53
C PRO A 124 -1.16 -13.74 5.32
N TYR A 125 -0.65 -14.98 5.33
CA TYR A 125 0.68 -15.26 4.81
C TYR A 125 0.75 -14.93 3.32
N TYR A 126 1.90 -14.43 2.89
CA TYR A 126 2.11 -14.01 1.50
C TYR A 126 1.86 -15.17 0.50
N ASP A 127 2.18 -16.40 0.88
CA ASP A 127 1.99 -17.58 0.03
C ASP A 127 0.53 -18.02 -0.12
N ASP A 128 -0.36 -17.51 0.73
CA ASP A 128 -1.80 -17.74 0.63
C ASP A 128 -2.51 -16.66 -0.17
N VAL A 129 -1.83 -15.56 -0.50
CA VAL A 129 -2.39 -14.52 -1.36
C VAL A 129 -2.48 -15.01 -2.81
N ILE A 130 -3.68 -14.91 -3.37
CA ILE A 130 -3.99 -15.22 -4.77
C ILE A 130 -3.87 -13.97 -5.63
N SER A 131 -4.52 -12.87 -5.19
CA SER A 131 -4.52 -11.62 -5.94
C SER A 131 -4.86 -10.42 -5.07
N PHE A 132 -4.37 -9.26 -5.46
CA PHE A 132 -4.84 -7.98 -4.95
C PHE A 132 -5.47 -7.16 -6.08
N THR A 133 -6.72 -6.75 -5.90
CA THR A 133 -7.48 -5.99 -6.90
C THR A 133 -7.99 -4.69 -6.29
N VAL A 134 -7.88 -3.57 -7.00
CA VAL A 134 -8.43 -2.28 -6.55
C VAL A 134 -9.37 -1.72 -7.60
N VAL A 135 -10.66 -1.89 -7.36
CA VAL A 135 -11.73 -1.55 -8.32
C VAL A 135 -12.85 -0.82 -7.60
N ASN A 136 -13.52 0.11 -8.29
CA ASN A 136 -14.56 0.96 -7.72
C ASN A 136 -14.08 1.71 -6.46
N ASP A 137 -12.82 2.12 -6.45
CA ASP A 137 -12.19 2.82 -5.34
C ASP A 137 -12.21 2.02 -4.00
N GLN A 138 -12.19 0.69 -4.12
CA GLN A 138 -12.15 -0.26 -3.00
C GLN A 138 -11.08 -1.33 -3.25
N GLY A 139 -10.34 -1.71 -2.22
CA GLY A 139 -9.31 -2.75 -2.29
C GLY A 139 -9.83 -4.11 -1.88
N PHE A 140 -9.40 -5.14 -2.60
CA PHE A 140 -9.81 -6.54 -2.45
C PHE A 140 -8.58 -7.45 -2.48
N LEU A 141 -8.19 -8.01 -1.33
CA LEU A 141 -7.11 -9.00 -1.24
C LEU A 141 -7.74 -10.39 -1.11
N LEU A 142 -7.67 -11.16 -2.19
CA LEU A 142 -8.16 -12.54 -2.25
C LEU A 142 -7.04 -13.49 -1.84
N THR A 143 -7.36 -14.39 -0.91
CA THR A 143 -6.45 -15.43 -0.41
C THR A 143 -7.09 -16.81 -0.63
N LYS A 144 -6.34 -17.88 -0.33
CA LYS A 144 -6.88 -19.25 -0.33
C LYS A 144 -8.04 -19.46 0.64
N HIS A 145 -8.17 -18.59 1.64
CA HIS A 145 -9.08 -18.79 2.76
C HIS A 145 -10.17 -17.70 2.86
N ARG A 146 -9.86 -16.47 2.41
CA ARG A 146 -10.65 -15.29 2.73
C ARG A 146 -10.63 -14.27 1.59
N LEU A 147 -11.62 -13.39 1.62
CA LEU A 147 -11.60 -12.12 0.91
C LEU A 147 -11.48 -10.99 1.94
N TYR A 148 -10.38 -10.26 1.87
CA TYR A 148 -10.18 -9.03 2.62
C TYR A 148 -10.63 -7.84 1.78
N MET A 149 -11.38 -6.92 2.40
CA MET A 149 -11.95 -5.75 1.74
C MET A 149 -11.65 -4.49 2.54
N SER A 150 -11.29 -3.41 1.84
CA SER A 150 -11.44 -2.08 2.43
C SER A 150 -12.91 -1.66 2.44
N SER A 151 -13.25 -0.55 3.09
CA SER A 151 -14.60 0.03 2.98
C SER A 151 -14.89 0.57 1.58
N LYS A 152 -16.19 0.77 1.30
CA LYS A 152 -16.70 1.48 0.13
C LYS A 152 -16.24 2.96 0.12
N PRO A 153 -16.19 3.63 -1.06
CA PRO A 153 -15.49 4.90 -1.26
C PRO A 153 -16.18 6.15 -0.74
N PHE A 154 -16.51 6.15 0.55
CA PHE A 154 -17.06 7.30 1.25
C PHE A 154 -16.89 7.15 2.77
N GLU A 155 -16.91 8.28 3.47
CA GLU A 155 -17.10 8.31 4.93
C GLU A 155 -18.58 8.26 5.27
N ASP A 156 -18.95 7.53 6.32
CA ASP A 156 -20.32 7.54 6.81
C ASP A 156 -20.67 8.93 7.37
N PRO A 157 -21.67 9.64 6.81
CA PRO A 157 -22.00 11.01 7.23
C PRO A 157 -22.37 11.12 8.71
N ARG A 158 -22.83 10.03 9.33
CA ARG A 158 -23.25 10.03 10.73
C ARG A 158 -22.08 10.21 11.70
N ILE A 159 -20.86 9.88 11.27
CA ILE A 159 -19.64 9.95 12.09
C ILE A 159 -18.68 11.04 11.62
N LEU A 160 -19.09 11.89 10.67
CA LEU A 160 -18.35 13.10 10.28
C LEU A 160 -18.54 14.22 11.32
N PRO A 161 -17.64 15.22 11.40
CA PRO A 161 -17.81 16.36 12.30
C PRO A 161 -19.21 17.01 12.15
N GLY A 162 -19.93 17.13 13.26
CA GLY A 162 -21.32 17.63 13.28
C GLY A 162 -22.41 16.57 13.04
N GLY A 163 -22.03 15.33 12.74
CA GLY A 163 -22.96 14.21 12.58
C GLY A 163 -23.63 13.75 13.87
N PRO A 164 -24.76 13.03 13.79
CA PRO A 164 -25.50 12.56 14.96
C PRO A 164 -24.78 11.46 15.76
N GLY A 165 -23.74 10.81 15.22
CA GLY A 165 -23.18 9.57 15.72
C GLY A 165 -24.04 8.35 15.39
N ILE A 166 -23.57 7.15 15.75
CA ILE A 166 -24.30 5.89 15.50
C ILE A 166 -24.56 5.20 16.84
N ALA A 167 -25.83 5.17 17.28
CA ALA A 167 -26.23 4.38 18.43
C ALA A 167 -26.26 2.89 18.07
N TYR A 168 -25.81 2.05 19.00
CA TYR A 168 -25.80 0.60 18.81
C TYR A 168 -26.11 -0.12 20.12
N THR A 169 -26.59 -1.35 19.99
CA THR A 169 -26.77 -2.28 21.11
C THR A 169 -26.20 -3.62 20.69
N VAL A 170 -25.29 -4.17 21.49
CA VAL A 170 -24.61 -5.45 21.25
C VAL A 170 -24.75 -6.36 22.46
N ASP A 171 -24.63 -7.67 22.25
CA ASP A 171 -24.51 -8.64 23.35
C ASP A 171 -23.08 -8.57 23.93
N ASP A 172 -22.93 -8.66 25.25
CA ASP A 172 -21.61 -8.68 25.91
C ASP A 172 -20.93 -10.06 25.89
N GLY A 173 -21.56 -11.06 25.27
CA GLY A 173 -21.10 -12.45 25.26
C GLY A 173 -21.51 -13.23 26.52
N MET A 174 -22.20 -12.59 27.46
CA MET A 174 -22.78 -13.18 28.66
C MET A 174 -24.32 -13.12 28.66
N GLY A 175 -24.93 -12.75 27.52
CA GLY A 175 -26.38 -12.64 27.35
C GLY A 175 -26.97 -11.31 27.83
N ASN A 176 -26.13 -10.33 28.22
CA ASN A 176 -26.60 -8.98 28.51
C ASN A 176 -26.45 -8.08 27.29
N LYS A 177 -27.33 -7.08 27.19
CA LYS A 177 -27.26 -6.06 26.13
C LYS A 177 -26.53 -4.83 26.63
N VAL A 178 -25.47 -4.45 25.93
CA VAL A 178 -24.74 -3.20 26.15
C VAL A 178 -25.10 -2.22 25.04
N SER A 179 -25.54 -1.03 25.42
CA SER A 179 -25.80 0.06 24.47
C SER A 179 -24.68 1.07 24.50
N GLY A 180 -24.30 1.57 23.33
CA GLY A 180 -23.26 2.56 23.17
C GLY A 180 -23.56 3.49 22.00
N LYS A 181 -22.68 4.46 21.79
CA LYS A 181 -22.74 5.37 20.67
C LYS A 181 -21.35 5.59 20.09
N LEU A 182 -21.21 5.35 18.79
CA LEU A 182 -20.02 5.73 18.06
C LEU A 182 -20.08 7.23 17.80
N GLU A 183 -19.22 7.98 18.49
CA GLU A 183 -19.20 9.43 18.41
C GLU A 183 -18.42 9.93 17.18
N PRO A 184 -18.88 11.00 16.51
CA PRO A 184 -18.20 11.54 15.34
C PRO A 184 -16.76 11.99 15.57
N ARG A 185 -16.40 12.36 16.81
CA ARG A 185 -15.05 12.81 17.16
C ARG A 185 -13.99 11.71 17.11
N SER A 186 -14.41 10.44 17.06
CA SER A 186 -13.50 9.28 17.04
C SER A 186 -14.11 8.17 16.19
N PRO A 187 -14.24 8.40 14.87
CA PRO A 187 -15.01 7.53 13.97
C PRO A 187 -14.34 6.18 13.71
N GLY A 188 -13.14 5.92 14.21
CA GLY A 188 -12.30 4.78 13.86
C GLY A 188 -11.61 4.99 12.50
N TRP A 189 -11.33 3.90 11.78
CA TRP A 189 -10.65 3.98 10.48
C TRP A 189 -11.50 4.71 9.43
N ALA A 190 -10.83 5.62 8.73
CA ALA A 190 -11.32 6.30 7.54
C ALA A 190 -11.47 5.30 6.37
N TRP A 191 -12.19 5.72 5.34
CA TRP A 191 -12.32 4.98 4.09
C TRP A 191 -10.96 4.51 3.58
N GLY A 192 -10.86 3.24 3.18
CA GLY A 192 -9.65 2.69 2.56
C GLY A 192 -8.49 2.39 3.51
N MET A 193 -8.59 2.73 4.80
CA MET A 193 -7.46 2.61 5.74
C MET A 193 -7.37 1.29 6.48
N VAL A 194 -8.37 0.42 6.34
CA VAL A 194 -8.35 -0.88 6.99
C VAL A 194 -8.90 -1.93 6.05
N TYR A 195 -8.31 -3.12 6.07
CA TYR A 195 -8.76 -4.29 5.33
C TYR A 195 -9.31 -5.32 6.31
N MET A 196 -10.54 -5.77 6.06
CA MET A 196 -11.27 -6.69 6.93
C MET A 196 -11.84 -7.85 6.12
N THR A 197 -11.88 -9.03 6.73
CA THR A 197 -12.76 -10.10 6.24
C THR A 197 -14.18 -9.87 6.77
N LYS A 198 -15.21 -10.51 6.19
CA LYS A 198 -16.56 -10.45 6.76
C LYS A 198 -16.62 -10.96 8.21
N GLN A 199 -15.82 -11.97 8.54
CA GLN A 199 -15.70 -12.48 9.90
C GLN A 199 -15.02 -11.46 10.83
N GLY A 200 -13.93 -10.82 10.39
CA GLY A 200 -13.28 -9.78 11.18
C GLY A 200 -14.10 -8.50 11.31
N LEU A 201 -15.04 -8.26 10.38
CA LEU A 201 -16.02 -7.18 10.47
C LEU A 201 -17.05 -7.44 11.57
N GLU A 202 -17.48 -8.69 11.74
CA GLU A 202 -18.42 -9.09 12.79
C GLU A 202 -17.87 -8.74 14.17
N GLY A 203 -18.69 -8.06 14.98
CA GLY A 203 -18.30 -7.60 16.32
C GLY A 203 -17.41 -6.35 16.33
N SER A 204 -16.93 -5.86 15.18
CA SER A 204 -16.24 -4.58 15.10
C SER A 204 -17.22 -3.40 15.12
N THR A 205 -16.75 -2.20 15.48
CA THR A 205 -17.56 -0.98 15.32
C THR A 205 -17.69 -0.53 13.86
N GLN A 206 -16.83 -1.02 12.95
CA GLN A 206 -16.91 -0.71 11.51
C GLN A 206 -18.20 -1.26 10.91
N GLN A 207 -18.70 -2.40 11.39
CA GLN A 207 -19.96 -3.01 10.94
C GLN A 207 -21.19 -2.11 11.14
N LEU A 208 -21.09 -1.04 11.92
CA LEU A 208 -22.19 -0.10 12.16
C LEU A 208 -22.29 0.96 11.05
N LYS A 209 -21.24 1.13 10.26
CA LYS A 209 -21.12 2.20 9.27
C LYS A 209 -21.67 1.78 7.91
N ALA A 210 -22.27 2.72 7.20
CA ALA A 210 -22.89 2.53 5.89
C ALA A 210 -21.88 2.06 4.82
N ASN A 211 -20.63 2.52 4.89
CA ASN A 211 -19.55 2.14 3.97
C ASN A 211 -18.99 0.72 4.20
N TRP A 212 -19.49 0.01 5.21
CA TRP A 212 -19.19 -1.41 5.49
C TRP A 212 -20.40 -2.33 5.29
N GLN A 213 -21.55 -1.80 4.87
CA GLN A 213 -22.75 -2.62 4.57
C GLN A 213 -22.69 -3.18 3.15
N ASP A 214 -23.40 -4.29 2.92
CA ASP A 214 -23.58 -4.92 1.60
C ASP A 214 -22.25 -5.13 0.87
N LEU A 215 -21.27 -5.72 1.55
CA LEU A 215 -19.99 -6.09 0.97
C LEU A 215 -20.12 -7.33 0.09
N PRO A 216 -19.44 -7.38 -1.07
CA PRO A 216 -19.52 -8.51 -1.97
C PRO A 216 -18.90 -9.78 -1.37
N ASP A 217 -19.30 -10.95 -1.90
CA ASP A 217 -18.72 -12.25 -1.52
C ASP A 217 -17.50 -12.63 -2.38
N SER A 218 -17.27 -11.91 -3.48
CA SER A 218 -16.17 -12.13 -4.41
C SER A 218 -15.56 -10.80 -4.86
N VAL A 219 -14.35 -10.85 -5.41
CA VAL A 219 -13.75 -9.70 -6.09
C VAL A 219 -14.68 -9.25 -7.22
N PRO A 220 -15.07 -7.95 -7.31
CA PRO A 220 -15.89 -7.46 -8.41
C PRO A 220 -15.24 -7.66 -9.77
N ASP A 221 -16.05 -7.86 -10.81
CA ASP A 221 -15.58 -8.01 -12.19
C ASP A 221 -14.86 -6.73 -12.67
N VAL A 222 -13.70 -6.90 -13.29
CA VAL A 222 -12.86 -5.81 -13.81
C VAL A 222 -12.94 -5.81 -15.33
N ARG A 223 -13.63 -4.82 -15.90
CA ARG A 223 -13.84 -4.72 -17.36
C ARG A 223 -12.95 -3.65 -17.98
N GLY A 224 -12.42 -3.95 -19.17
CA GLY A 224 -11.67 -2.98 -19.97
C GLY A 224 -10.33 -2.56 -19.38
N TYR A 225 -9.78 -3.32 -18.43
CA TYR A 225 -8.47 -3.03 -17.85
C TYR A 225 -7.34 -3.31 -18.84
N THR A 226 -6.47 -2.32 -19.04
CA THR A 226 -5.37 -2.36 -20.02
C THR A 226 -3.98 -2.38 -19.38
N GLY A 227 -3.91 -2.25 -18.06
CA GLY A 227 -2.66 -2.34 -17.30
C GLY A 227 -2.10 -3.75 -17.21
N TRP A 228 -0.96 -3.86 -16.56
CA TRP A 228 -0.33 -5.15 -16.27
C TRP A 228 -1.08 -5.87 -15.16
N ASP A 229 -1.12 -7.20 -15.22
CA ASP A 229 -1.75 -8.02 -14.18
C ASP A 229 -0.74 -8.50 -13.11
N HIS A 230 0.55 -8.19 -13.27
CA HIS A 230 1.62 -8.46 -12.31
C HIS A 230 2.66 -7.33 -12.35
N MET A 231 3.28 -7.05 -11.21
CA MET A 231 4.51 -6.26 -11.20
C MET A 231 5.66 -7.09 -11.80
N GLN A 232 6.57 -6.42 -12.48
CA GLN A 232 7.71 -7.04 -13.16
C GLN A 232 8.97 -6.25 -12.85
N CYS A 233 10.11 -6.92 -12.73
CA CYS A 233 11.37 -6.23 -12.52
C CYS A 233 12.56 -7.08 -13.01
N ASN A 234 13.56 -6.43 -13.60
CA ASN A 234 14.80 -7.08 -14.02
C ASN A 234 15.84 -6.99 -12.88
N MET A 235 16.23 -8.16 -12.35
CA MET A 235 17.23 -8.30 -11.28
C MET A 235 18.64 -7.87 -11.70
N ASP A 236 18.93 -7.86 -13.00
CA ASP A 236 20.25 -7.54 -13.56
C ASP A 236 20.33 -6.10 -14.09
N ALA A 237 19.29 -5.30 -13.87
CA ALA A 237 19.30 -3.90 -14.28
C ALA A 237 20.51 -3.18 -13.66
N GLY A 238 21.24 -2.45 -14.51
CA GLY A 238 22.39 -1.66 -14.08
C GLY A 238 23.60 -2.46 -13.59
N LYS A 239 23.63 -3.80 -13.67
CA LYS A 239 24.84 -4.59 -13.37
C LYS A 239 25.82 -4.59 -14.55
#